data_AF-A0A4Y8PZQ0-F1
#
_entry.id   AF-A0A4Y8PZQ0-F1
#
_cell.length_a   1.000
_cell.length_b   1.000
_cell.length_c   1.000
_cell.angle_alpha   90.00
_cell.angle_beta   90.00
_cell.angle_gamma   90.00
#
_symmetry.space_group_name_H-M   'P 1'
#
loop_
_entity.id
_entity.type
_entity.pdbx_description
1 polymer ?
#
loop_
_entity_poly.entity_id
_entity_poly.type
_entity_poly.pdbx_seq_one_letter_code
_entity_poly.pdbx_strand_id
1 'polypeptide(L)'
;MKLIRSLLLLLSIFTIPALTGCAAIQPLSASAEDDSAPYVPADYAARLSAMHLSEVTSMPAAAPPFIAIAEDPANVQYAVVFDKNGDIRQVRLPLGYADILARFRQQAGPAHTSSADEDAVRLVASGQTLVWQYSDGRSRLAMSLDGVPAQAAP
;
A
#
# COMPACT_ATOMS: atom_id res chain seq x y z
N MET A 1 -23.51 55.27 -61.23
CA MET A 1 -22.90 56.41 -60.51
C MET A 1 -21.39 56.22 -60.51
N LYS A 2 -20.66 57.30 -60.83
CA LYS A 2 -19.24 57.34 -61.18
C LYS A 2 -18.33 57.47 -59.95
N LEU A 3 -17.03 57.31 -60.22
CA LEU A 3 -15.83 57.86 -59.56
C LEU A 3 -15.06 56.85 -58.67
N ILE A 4 -13.91 56.34 -59.11
CA ILE A 4 -12.57 56.98 -59.21
C ILE A 4 -11.94 57.21 -57.83
N ARG A 5 -10.82 56.52 -57.58
CA ARG A 5 -9.53 57.00 -57.02
C ARG A 5 -8.73 55.80 -56.52
N SER A 6 -7.72 55.33 -57.23
CA SER A 6 -6.33 55.82 -57.19
C SER A 6 -5.76 55.99 -55.77
N LEU A 7 -4.78 55.12 -55.49
CA LEU A 7 -3.41 55.50 -55.12
C LEU A 7 -3.09 55.78 -53.62
N LEU A 8 -1.94 55.22 -53.25
CA LEU A 8 -1.03 55.46 -52.11
C LEU A 8 -1.37 54.83 -50.74
N LEU A 9 -0.57 53.89 -50.23
CA LEU A 9 0.80 53.98 -49.64
C LEU A 9 0.75 54.34 -48.15
N LEU A 10 1.05 53.37 -47.28
CA LEU A 10 1.54 53.47 -45.88
C LEU A 10 1.63 52.03 -45.35
N LEU A 11 2.74 51.30 -45.51
CA LEU A 11 3.95 51.39 -44.69
C LEU A 11 3.65 51.64 -43.20
N SER A 12 3.25 50.57 -42.50
CA SER A 12 3.31 50.50 -41.04
C SER A 12 3.85 49.14 -40.64
N ILE A 13 5.16 49.12 -40.41
CA ILE A 13 5.90 48.05 -39.76
C ILE A 13 5.36 47.95 -38.34
N PHE A 14 4.75 46.81 -37.97
CA PHE A 14 4.51 46.47 -36.57
C PHE A 14 5.26 45.18 -36.24
N THR A 15 6.48 45.39 -35.78
CA THR A 15 7.27 44.46 -34.99
C THR A 15 6.48 44.07 -33.76
N ILE A 16 6.10 42.80 -33.63
CA ILE A 16 5.59 42.26 -32.37
C ILE A 16 6.81 41.75 -31.58
N PRO A 17 7.13 42.32 -30.41
CA PRO A 17 8.25 41.87 -29.59
C PRO A 17 8.00 40.45 -29.08
N ALA A 18 9.05 39.62 -29.13
CA ALA A 18 9.09 38.35 -28.44
C ALA A 18 8.90 38.60 -26.93
N LEU A 19 7.76 38.18 -26.41
CA LEU A 19 7.49 38.08 -24.98
C LEU A 19 8.41 36.99 -24.41
N THR A 20 9.61 37.37 -24.00
CA THR A 20 10.42 36.63 -23.02
C THR A 20 9.68 36.67 -21.68
N GLY A 21 8.82 35.68 -21.46
CA GLY A 21 8.26 35.37 -20.15
C GLY A 21 9.25 34.58 -19.31
N CYS A 22 9.67 35.16 -18.19
CA CYS A 22 10.30 34.44 -17.08
C CYS A 22 9.25 33.56 -16.39
N ALA A 23 9.41 32.24 -16.45
CA ALA A 23 8.98 31.23 -15.47
C ALA A 23 9.41 29.88 -16.06
N ALA A 24 10.08 28.96 -15.39
CA ALA A 24 10.35 28.81 -13.98
C ALA A 24 11.69 28.09 -13.84
N ILE A 25 12.38 28.40 -12.74
CA ILE A 25 13.32 27.51 -12.09
C ILE A 25 12.60 26.16 -11.98
N GLN A 26 13.14 25.10 -12.58
CA GLN A 26 12.74 23.74 -12.23
C GLN A 26 13.64 23.31 -11.06
N PRO A 27 13.21 23.39 -9.79
CA PRO A 27 13.62 22.40 -8.83
C PRO A 27 12.63 21.25 -9.02
N LEU A 28 12.90 20.32 -9.94
CA LEU A 28 12.37 18.99 -9.70
C LEU A 28 13.36 18.33 -8.76
N SER A 29 13.18 18.67 -7.49
CA SER A 29 13.62 17.91 -6.36
C SER A 29 13.51 16.43 -6.73
N ALA A 30 14.65 15.75 -6.79
CA ALA A 30 14.69 14.43 -6.23
C ALA A 30 14.18 14.61 -4.80
N SER A 31 12.87 14.44 -4.60
CA SER A 31 12.36 14.14 -3.28
C SER A 31 13.14 12.92 -2.89
N ALA A 32 14.11 13.12 -1.99
CA ALA A 32 14.64 12.04 -1.21
C ALA A 32 13.41 11.30 -0.70
N GLU A 33 13.17 10.13 -1.28
CA GLU A 33 12.24 9.18 -0.71
C GLU A 33 12.72 9.01 0.72
N ASP A 34 11.89 9.47 1.64
CA ASP A 34 12.01 9.09 3.03
C ASP A 34 11.88 7.57 3.04
N ASP A 35 13.03 6.89 2.97
CA ASP A 35 13.22 5.43 2.99
C ASP A 35 12.63 4.77 4.26
N SER A 36 11.94 5.55 5.09
CA SER A 36 11.25 5.15 6.32
C SER A 36 9.77 4.83 6.10
N ALA A 37 9.15 5.24 4.97
CA ALA A 37 7.73 5.00 4.73
C ALA A 37 7.47 3.53 4.40
N PRO A 38 6.49 2.87 5.05
CA PRO A 38 6.24 1.46 4.79
C PRO A 38 5.64 1.27 3.38
N TYR A 39 6.07 0.20 2.72
CA TYR A 39 5.65 -0.17 1.37
C TYR A 39 4.16 -0.56 1.33
N VAL A 40 3.41 0.15 0.48
CA VAL A 40 2.00 -0.10 0.17
C VAL A 40 1.80 0.08 -1.34
N PRO A 41 1.38 -0.95 -2.11
CA PRO A 41 1.12 -0.82 -3.54
C PRO A 41 -0.02 0.17 -3.81
N ALA A 42 0.19 1.16 -4.67
CA ALA A 42 -0.79 2.24 -4.91
C ALA A 42 -2.17 1.75 -5.37
N ASP A 43 -2.25 0.59 -6.01
CA ASP A 43 -3.47 0.01 -6.59
C ASP A 43 -4.08 -1.13 -5.75
N TYR A 44 -3.57 -1.40 -4.54
CA TYR A 44 -3.99 -2.57 -3.76
C TYR A 44 -5.50 -2.55 -3.44
N ALA A 45 -6.05 -1.41 -3.05
CA ALA A 45 -7.47 -1.29 -2.68
C ALA A 45 -8.39 -1.53 -3.90
N ALA A 46 -7.99 -1.03 -5.08
CA ALA A 46 -8.70 -1.29 -6.32
C ALA A 46 -8.67 -2.77 -6.69
N ARG A 47 -7.52 -3.43 -6.46
CA ARG A 47 -7.36 -4.88 -6.68
C ARG A 47 -8.21 -5.72 -5.72
N LEU A 48 -8.29 -5.36 -4.43
CA LEU A 48 -9.18 -6.01 -3.47
C LEU A 48 -10.63 -5.91 -3.91
N SER A 49 -11.07 -4.71 -4.29
CA SER A 49 -12.43 -4.46 -4.79
C SER A 49 -12.75 -5.28 -6.05
N ALA A 50 -11.80 -5.38 -6.99
CA ALA A 50 -11.95 -6.20 -8.19
C ALA A 50 -12.10 -7.72 -7.90
N MET A 51 -11.65 -8.17 -6.73
CA MET A 51 -11.84 -9.55 -6.25
C MET A 51 -13.09 -9.71 -5.37
N HIS A 52 -13.92 -8.67 -5.24
CA HIS A 52 -15.07 -8.62 -4.32
C HIS A 52 -14.67 -8.83 -2.84
N LEU A 53 -13.49 -8.35 -2.46
CA LEU A 53 -13.00 -8.44 -1.09
C LEU A 53 -13.03 -7.06 -0.41
N SER A 54 -13.45 -7.02 0.86
CA SER A 54 -13.31 -5.87 1.74
C SER A 54 -12.11 -6.02 2.66
N GLU A 55 -11.28 -4.98 2.81
CA GLU A 55 -10.15 -5.02 3.75
C GLU A 55 -10.63 -5.17 5.20
N VAL A 56 -10.02 -6.12 5.91
CA VAL A 56 -10.12 -6.29 7.37
C VAL A 56 -8.98 -5.55 8.05
N THR A 57 -7.75 -5.75 7.55
CA THR A 57 -6.56 -5.02 8.00
C THR A 57 -5.45 -5.14 6.95
N SER A 58 -4.57 -4.17 6.90
CA SER A 58 -3.38 -4.15 6.05
C SER A 58 -2.11 -4.21 6.90
N MET A 59 -1.08 -4.87 6.37
CA MET A 59 0.20 -5.06 7.05
C MET A 59 1.34 -4.49 6.19
N PRO A 60 1.49 -3.16 6.17
CA PRO A 60 2.63 -2.52 5.53
C PRO A 60 3.95 -2.98 6.15
N ALA A 61 4.96 -3.20 5.32
CA ALA A 61 6.31 -3.60 5.70
C ALA A 61 7.34 -2.66 5.05
N ALA A 62 8.59 -2.65 5.51
CA ALA A 62 9.63 -1.79 4.92
C ALA A 62 9.94 -2.12 3.45
N ALA A 63 9.62 -3.34 3.02
CA ALA A 63 9.80 -3.82 1.66
C ALA A 63 8.70 -4.84 1.33
N PRO A 64 8.47 -5.15 0.04
CA PRO A 64 7.57 -6.23 -0.35
C PRO A 64 7.91 -7.57 0.32
N PRO A 65 6.91 -8.46 0.49
CA PRO A 65 5.53 -8.31 0.03
C PRO A 65 4.68 -7.42 0.94
N PHE A 66 3.68 -6.75 0.36
CA PHE A 66 2.59 -6.15 1.12
C PHE A 66 1.47 -7.19 1.31
N ILE A 67 0.92 -7.29 2.51
CA ILE A 67 -0.12 -8.27 2.83
C ILE A 67 -1.34 -7.54 3.36
N ALA A 68 -2.51 -7.84 2.81
CA ALA A 68 -3.80 -7.43 3.36
C ALA A 68 -4.60 -8.67 3.77
N ILE A 69 -5.23 -8.62 4.94
CA ILE A 69 -6.33 -9.53 5.25
C ILE A 69 -7.59 -8.91 4.68
N ALA A 70 -8.31 -9.67 3.87
CA ALA A 70 -9.56 -9.24 3.28
C ALA A 70 -10.62 -10.32 3.40
N GLU A 71 -11.88 -9.90 3.36
CA GLU A 71 -13.05 -10.75 3.60
C GLU A 71 -13.99 -10.70 2.39
N ASP A 72 -14.54 -11.86 2.00
CA ASP A 72 -15.55 -11.94 0.96
C ASP A 72 -16.99 -11.76 1.51
N PRO A 73 -18.02 -11.63 0.65
CA PRO A 73 -19.40 -11.45 1.12
C PRO A 73 -19.98 -12.63 1.90
N ALA A 74 -19.30 -13.79 1.93
CA ALA A 74 -19.66 -14.95 2.74
C ALA A 74 -18.93 -14.96 4.10
N ASN A 75 -18.24 -13.87 4.45
CA ASN A 75 -17.41 -13.70 5.63
C ASN A 75 -16.20 -14.66 5.69
N VAL A 76 -15.72 -15.14 4.54
CA VAL A 76 -14.47 -15.93 4.49
C VAL A 76 -13.30 -14.96 4.35
N GLN A 77 -12.31 -15.10 5.25
CA GLN A 77 -11.11 -14.27 5.23
C GLN A 77 -9.98 -14.92 4.41
N TYR A 78 -9.20 -14.05 3.75
CA TYR A 78 -8.06 -14.40 2.94
C TYR A 78 -6.88 -13.50 3.28
N ALA A 79 -5.67 -14.05 3.20
CA ALA A 79 -4.45 -13.27 3.07
C ALA A 79 -4.21 -13.00 1.59
N VAL A 80 -4.29 -11.74 1.20
CA VAL A 80 -3.93 -11.26 -0.14
C VAL A 80 -2.52 -10.71 -0.07
N VAL A 81 -1.60 -11.37 -0.76
CA VAL A 81 -0.17 -11.02 -0.77
C VAL A 81 0.15 -10.41 -2.11
N PHE A 82 0.65 -9.19 -2.07
CA PHE A 82 1.11 -8.40 -3.20
C PHE A 82 2.64 -8.51 -3.25
N ASP A 83 3.13 -9.36 -4.14
CA ASP A 83 4.56 -9.64 -4.30
C ASP A 83 5.28 -8.51 -5.06
N LYS A 84 6.61 -8.43 -4.89
CA LYS A 84 7.44 -7.40 -5.53
C LYS A 84 7.36 -7.34 -7.05
N ASN A 85 6.98 -8.44 -7.69
CA ASN A 85 6.88 -8.55 -9.15
C ASN A 85 5.52 -8.08 -9.68
N GLY A 86 4.60 -7.64 -8.80
CA GLY A 86 3.22 -7.34 -9.15
C GLY A 86 2.29 -8.56 -9.14
N ASP A 87 2.84 -9.75 -8.86
CA ASP A 87 2.05 -10.97 -8.67
C ASP A 87 1.19 -10.86 -7.40
N ILE A 88 -0.02 -11.42 -7.48
CA ILE A 88 -0.95 -11.46 -6.36
C ILE A 88 -1.29 -12.91 -6.10
N ARG A 89 -1.12 -13.34 -4.85
CA ARG A 89 -1.66 -14.61 -4.36
C ARG A 89 -2.73 -14.35 -3.31
N GLN A 90 -3.74 -15.19 -3.32
CA GLN A 90 -4.80 -15.20 -2.33
C GLN A 90 -4.74 -16.54 -1.60
N VAL A 91 -4.59 -16.51 -0.28
CA VAL A 91 -4.55 -17.69 0.58
C VAL A 91 -5.72 -17.63 1.54
N ARG A 92 -6.62 -18.62 1.47
CA ARG A 92 -7.74 -18.72 2.40
C ARG A 92 -7.21 -18.93 3.82
N LEU A 93 -7.69 -18.13 4.77
CA LEU A 93 -7.33 -18.27 6.17
C LEU A 93 -8.23 -19.31 6.85
N PRO A 94 -7.66 -20.31 7.56
CA PRO A 94 -8.43 -21.27 8.33
C PRO A 94 -9.16 -20.65 9.53
N LEU A 95 -8.63 -19.52 10.03
CA LEU A 95 -9.15 -18.76 11.16
C LEU A 95 -9.24 -17.29 10.80
N GLY A 96 -10.24 -16.60 11.35
CA GLY A 96 -10.35 -15.15 11.19
C GLY A 96 -9.25 -14.41 11.97
N TYR A 97 -8.97 -13.18 11.57
CA TYR A 97 -7.97 -12.34 12.23
C TYR A 97 -8.24 -12.15 13.73
N ALA A 98 -9.51 -11.94 14.09
CA ALA A 98 -9.92 -11.81 15.49
C ALA A 98 -9.61 -13.08 16.33
N ASP A 99 -9.77 -14.27 15.74
CA ASP A 99 -9.44 -15.53 16.41
C ASP A 99 -7.93 -15.68 16.62
N ILE A 100 -7.13 -15.25 15.65
CA ILE A 100 -5.67 -15.24 15.76
C ILE A 100 -5.22 -14.28 16.87
N LEU A 101 -5.78 -13.07 16.92
CA LEU A 101 -5.51 -12.12 18.00
C LEU A 101 -5.85 -12.73 19.37
N ALA A 102 -7.01 -13.39 19.49
CA ALA A 102 -7.40 -14.07 20.72
C ALA A 102 -6.40 -15.16 21.13
N ARG A 103 -5.86 -15.94 20.18
CA ARG A 103 -4.85 -16.96 20.45
C ARG A 103 -3.52 -16.38 20.90
N PHE A 104 -3.05 -15.28 20.30
CA PHE A 104 -1.84 -14.61 20.78
C PHE A 104 -2.01 -14.09 22.20
N ARG A 105 -3.15 -13.50 22.53
CA ARG A 105 -3.45 -13.03 23.91
C ARG A 105 -3.43 -14.20 24.91
N GLN A 106 -4.00 -15.33 24.54
CA GLN A 106 -3.98 -16.54 25.38
C GLN A 106 -2.56 -17.08 25.60
N GLN A 107 -1.69 -17.02 24.59
CA GLN A 107 -0.32 -17.54 24.68
C GLN A 107 0.66 -16.59 25.36
N ALA A 108 0.55 -15.28 25.09
CA ALA A 108 1.40 -14.26 25.69
C ALA A 108 1.04 -14.00 27.17
N GLY A 109 -0.19 -14.34 27.57
CA GLY A 109 -0.68 -14.23 28.94
C GLY A 109 -1.39 -12.89 29.22
N PRO A 110 -1.98 -12.75 30.42
CA PRO A 110 -2.92 -11.66 30.76
C PRO A 110 -2.30 -10.25 30.81
N ALA A 111 -0.98 -10.11 30.62
CA ALA A 111 -0.31 -8.82 30.53
C ALA A 111 -0.44 -8.15 29.14
N HIS A 112 -0.91 -8.88 28.12
CA HIS A 112 -1.00 -8.43 26.72
C HIS A 112 -2.46 -8.31 26.29
N THR A 113 -3.13 -7.22 26.70
CA THR A 113 -4.57 -6.99 26.44
C THR A 113 -4.87 -5.61 25.86
N SER A 114 -3.87 -4.89 25.38
CA SER A 114 -4.04 -3.54 24.83
C SER A 114 -4.32 -3.59 23.32
N SER A 115 -4.92 -2.52 22.77
CA SER A 115 -5.05 -2.36 21.32
C SER A 115 -3.68 -2.24 20.63
N ALA A 116 -2.65 -1.77 21.34
CA ALA A 116 -1.27 -1.74 20.85
C ALA A 116 -0.68 -3.14 20.62
N ASP A 117 -1.27 -4.19 21.21
CA ASP A 117 -0.90 -5.58 20.95
C ASP A 117 -1.45 -6.09 19.60
N GLU A 118 -2.46 -5.43 19.01
CA GLU A 118 -2.98 -5.80 17.68
C GLU A 118 -2.01 -5.39 16.58
N ASP A 119 -1.38 -4.21 16.71
CA ASP A 119 -0.32 -3.74 15.78
C ASP A 119 0.97 -4.56 15.87
N ALA A 120 1.13 -5.29 16.98
CA ALA A 120 2.23 -6.21 17.21
C ALA A 120 2.02 -7.57 16.52
N VAL A 121 0.80 -7.88 16.07
CA VAL A 121 0.49 -9.10 15.29
C VAL A 121 0.58 -8.82 13.80
N ARG A 122 1.37 -9.62 13.09
CA ARG A 122 1.58 -9.50 11.64
C ARG A 122 1.55 -10.86 10.99
N LEU A 123 0.96 -10.94 9.80
CA LEU A 123 1.16 -12.04 8.88
C LEU A 123 2.39 -11.74 8.04
N VAL A 124 3.35 -12.66 8.02
CA VAL A 124 4.58 -12.50 7.24
C VAL A 124 4.75 -13.66 6.27
N ALA A 125 5.38 -13.38 5.13
CA ALA A 125 5.84 -14.39 4.21
C ALA A 125 7.20 -14.94 4.66
N SER A 126 7.27 -16.24 4.96
CA SER A 126 8.51 -16.98 5.17
C SER A 126 8.69 -17.96 4.01
N GLY A 127 9.47 -17.53 3.01
CA GLY A 127 9.59 -18.24 1.74
C GLY A 127 8.25 -18.32 1.01
N GLN A 128 7.73 -19.53 0.80
CA GLN A 128 6.43 -19.75 0.18
C GLN A 128 5.28 -19.88 1.20
N THR A 129 5.59 -19.84 2.49
CA THR A 129 4.62 -20.04 3.57
C THR A 129 4.25 -18.73 4.23
N LEU A 130 3.03 -18.66 4.77
CA LEU A 130 2.57 -17.54 5.58
C LEU A 130 2.53 -17.96 7.04
N VAL A 131 3.06 -17.09 7.91
CA VAL A 131 3.18 -17.35 9.35
C VAL A 131 2.72 -16.11 10.11
N TRP A 132 1.89 -16.32 11.12
CA TRP A 132 1.52 -15.27 12.05
C TRP A 132 2.66 -15.01 13.02
N GLN A 133 3.02 -13.76 13.24
CA GLN A 133 4.05 -13.34 14.18
C GLN A 133 3.49 -12.29 15.12
N TYR A 134 3.84 -12.42 16.40
CA TYR A 134 3.66 -11.39 17.40
C TYR A 134 5.02 -10.91 17.87
N SER A 135 5.21 -9.60 17.98
CA SER A 135 6.42 -9.01 18.55
C SER A 135 6.14 -7.66 19.21
N ASP A 136 6.27 -7.59 20.53
CA ASP A 136 6.18 -6.35 21.33
C ASP A 136 7.56 -5.72 21.62
N GLY A 137 8.62 -6.25 21.00
CA GLY A 137 10.01 -5.86 21.22
C GLY A 137 10.68 -6.57 22.40
N ARG A 138 9.96 -7.36 23.18
CA ARG A 138 10.49 -8.17 24.30
C ARG A 138 10.29 -9.67 24.06
N SER A 139 9.11 -10.03 23.58
CA SER A 139 8.67 -11.39 23.30
C SER A 139 8.42 -11.52 21.81
N ARG A 140 8.74 -12.69 21.24
CA ARG A 140 8.39 -13.03 19.87
C ARG A 140 7.71 -14.40 19.85
N LEU A 141 6.52 -14.45 19.28
CA LEU A 141 5.78 -15.69 19.07
C LEU A 141 5.48 -15.84 17.59
N ALA A 142 5.44 -17.09 17.12
CA ALA A 142 5.07 -17.42 15.77
C ALA A 142 4.03 -18.54 15.77
N MET A 143 3.04 -18.45 14.89
CA MET A 143 1.99 -19.46 14.70
C MET A 143 1.75 -19.77 13.23
N SER A 144 1.38 -21.00 12.92
CA SER A 144 0.82 -21.37 11.62
C SER A 144 -0.50 -20.64 11.37
N LEU A 145 -0.99 -20.69 10.13
CA LEU A 145 -2.30 -20.12 9.76
C LEU A 145 -3.47 -20.71 10.57
N ASP A 146 -3.33 -21.94 11.06
CA ASP A 146 -4.29 -22.62 11.94
C ASP A 146 -4.16 -22.20 13.42
N GLY A 147 -3.30 -21.23 13.73
CA GLY A 147 -3.07 -20.74 15.08
C GLY A 147 -2.39 -21.76 15.99
N VAL A 148 -1.53 -22.61 15.44
CA VAL A 148 -0.69 -23.55 16.21
C VAL A 148 0.70 -22.94 16.33
N PRO A 149 1.34 -22.92 17.52
CA PRO A 149 2.71 -22.47 17.67
C PRO A 149 3.62 -23.08 16.62
N ALA A 150 4.28 -22.23 15.82
CA ALA A 150 5.35 -22.68 14.98
C ALA A 150 6.47 -23.12 15.93
N GLN A 151 6.84 -24.40 15.90
CA GLN A 151 8.02 -24.84 16.63
C GLN A 151 9.18 -23.96 16.16
N ALA A 152 9.92 -23.38 17.11
CA ALA A 152 11.14 -22.68 16.80
C ALA A 152 11.99 -23.62 15.94
N ALA A 153 12.30 -23.21 14.71
CA ALA A 153 13.28 -23.95 13.93
C ALA A 153 14.56 -24.01 14.77
N PRO A 154 15.15 -25.20 14.96
CA PRO A 154 16.35 -25.38 15.77
C PRO A 154 17.54 -24.55 15.25
#